data_AF-A0A531MR43-F1
#
_entry.id   AF-A0A531MR43-F1
#
_cell.length_a   1.000
_cell.length_b   1.000
_cell.length_c   1.000
_cell.angle_alpha   90.00
_cell.angle_beta   90.00
_cell.angle_gamma   90.00
#
_symmetry.space_group_name_H-M   'P 1'
#
loop_
_entity.id
_entity.type
_entity.pdbx_description
1 polymer ?
#
loop_
_entity_poly.entity_id
_entity_poly.type
_entity_poly.pdbx_seq_one_letter_code
_entity_poly.pdbx_strand_id
1 'polypeptide(L)'
;HVDGTPRICELVRYYLTDITLKEAWTAPAALDLRPHVMADVAKLPVLDIVSAVHFKADLTLGLGEVVHDYLADHSRSAASATQLEKVGA
;
A
#
# COMPACT_ATOMS: atom_id res chain seq x y z
N HIS A 1 0.76 -4.31 -22.58
CA HIS A 1 -0.41 -3.53 -23.02
C HIS A 1 -0.24 -2.10 -22.50
N VAL A 2 -0.66 -1.09 -23.28
CA VAL A 2 -0.50 0.35 -23.00
C VAL A 2 -1.83 1.10 -23.10
N ASP A 3 -2.92 0.37 -22.93
CA ASP A 3 -4.31 0.77 -23.13
C ASP A 3 -4.95 1.44 -21.89
N GLY A 4 -4.17 1.64 -20.82
CA GLY A 4 -4.64 2.23 -19.57
C GLY A 4 -5.26 1.21 -18.60
N THR A 5 -5.36 -0.07 -18.97
CA THR A 5 -5.76 -1.12 -18.03
C THR A 5 -4.64 -1.39 -17.00
N PRO A 6 -4.98 -1.77 -15.75
CA PRO A 6 -3.97 -2.05 -14.74
C PRO A 6 -3.12 -3.26 -15.17
N ARG A 7 -1.82 -3.02 -15.38
CA ARG A 7 -0.86 -4.08 -15.69
C ARG A 7 -0.36 -4.80 -14.42
N ILE A 8 -0.25 -4.06 -13.32
CA ILE A 8 0.21 -4.54 -12.01
C ILE A 8 -0.75 -3.95 -10.99
N CYS A 9 -1.37 -4.79 -10.16
CA CYS A 9 -2.21 -4.39 -9.04
C CYS A 9 -1.97 -5.39 -7.91
N GLU A 10 -0.99 -5.08 -7.06
CA GLU A 10 -0.44 -6.02 -6.09
C GLU A 10 -0.34 -5.37 -4.72
N LEU A 11 -0.72 -6.12 -3.68
CA LEU A 11 -0.38 -5.79 -2.31
C LEU A 11 1.04 -6.27 -2.04
N VAL A 12 1.92 -5.32 -1.72
CA VAL A 12 3.33 -5.58 -1.43
C VAL A 12 3.57 -5.46 0.07
N ARG A 13 4.35 -6.38 0.61
CA ARG A 13 4.91 -6.32 1.97
C ARG A 13 6.40 -6.04 1.88
N TYR A 14 6.89 -5.16 2.73
CA TYR A 14 8.33 -4.93 2.88
C TYR A 14 8.67 -4.75 4.36
N TYR A 15 9.95 -4.93 4.67
CA TYR A 15 10.48 -4.80 6.02
C TYR A 15 11.63 -3.80 6.04
N LEU A 16 11.75 -3.08 7.15
CA LEU A 16 12.96 -2.34 7.47
C LEU A 16 13.96 -3.31 8.11
N THR A 17 15.20 -3.31 7.63
CA THR A 17 16.29 -4.16 8.15
C THR A 17 17.39 -3.29 8.77
N ASP A 18 18.29 -3.92 9.53
CA ASP A 18 19.49 -3.26 10.07
C ASP A 18 19.18 -2.01 10.91
N ILE A 19 18.14 -2.11 11.74
CA ILE A 19 17.62 -0.99 12.50
C ILE A 19 18.52 -0.73 13.72
N THR A 20 19.14 0.44 13.76
CA THR A 20 19.90 0.95 14.91
C THR A 20 19.22 2.20 15.47
N LEU A 21 18.51 2.04 16.58
CA LEU A 21 17.85 3.14 17.28
C LEU A 21 18.87 3.97 18.06
N LYS A 22 18.93 5.29 17.81
CA LYS A 22 19.84 6.22 18.50
C LYS A 22 19.19 6.87 19.71
N GLU A 23 17.92 7.23 19.56
CA GLU A 23 17.14 7.95 20.59
C GLU A 23 15.65 7.79 20.34
N ALA A 24 14.86 7.82 21.40
CA ALA A 24 13.40 7.81 21.36
C ALA A 24 12.83 8.55 22.56
N TRP A 25 11.84 9.40 22.33
CA TRP A 25 11.19 10.22 23.34
C TRP A 25 9.68 10.26 23.14
N THR A 26 8.96 10.37 24.26
CA THR A 26 7.51 10.60 24.30
C THR A 26 7.25 11.97 24.90
N ALA A 27 6.29 12.69 24.34
CA ALA A 27 5.84 13.99 24.83
C ALA A 27 4.40 14.28 24.39
N PRO A 28 3.68 15.23 25.02
CA PRO A 28 2.41 15.72 24.50
C PRO A 28 2.58 16.28 23.07
N ALA A 29 1.58 16.06 22.21
CA ALA A 29 1.61 16.51 20.82
C ALA A 29 0.25 17.04 20.37
N ALA A 30 0.26 17.79 19.28
CA ALA A 30 -0.93 18.28 18.58
C ALA A 30 -0.78 17.97 17.07
N LEU A 31 -1.88 17.59 16.42
CA LEU A 31 -1.94 17.35 14.98
C LEU A 31 -3.17 18.04 14.38
N ASP A 32 -2.97 18.88 13.37
CA ASP A 32 -4.01 19.55 12.60
C ASP A 32 -3.85 19.19 11.12
N LEU A 33 -4.93 18.75 10.48
CA LEU A 33 -4.95 18.32 9.08
C LEU A 33 -5.83 19.26 8.26
N ARG A 34 -5.33 19.70 7.10
CA ARG A 34 -6.04 20.65 6.23
C ARG A 34 -6.49 19.98 4.93
N PRO A 35 -7.72 20.23 4.45
CA PRO A 35 -8.18 19.71 3.18
C PRO A 35 -7.29 20.17 2.02
N HIS A 36 -6.97 19.24 1.11
CA HIS A 36 -6.15 19.54 -0.06
C HIS A 36 -6.53 18.65 -1.23
N VAL A 37 -6.72 19.25 -2.42
CA VAL A 37 -7.25 18.56 -3.61
C VAL A 37 -6.43 17.33 -4.05
N MET A 38 -5.10 17.39 -3.96
CA MET A 38 -4.21 16.30 -4.40
C MET A 38 -3.59 15.50 -3.23
N ALA A 39 -3.88 15.86 -1.98
CA ALA A 39 -3.24 15.27 -0.80
C ALA A 39 -4.20 15.31 0.38
N ASP A 40 -5.39 14.74 0.19
CA ASP A 40 -6.52 14.90 1.10
C ASP A 40 -6.43 14.01 2.35
N VAL A 41 -5.37 14.18 3.13
CA VAL A 41 -5.13 13.46 4.38
C VAL A 41 -6.21 13.77 5.43
N ALA A 42 -6.88 14.93 5.31
CA ALA A 42 -7.97 15.34 6.20
C ALA A 42 -9.25 14.49 6.05
N LYS A 43 -9.35 13.61 5.03
CA LYS A 43 -10.42 12.59 4.95
C LYS A 43 -10.41 11.61 6.10
N LEU A 44 -9.26 11.44 6.77
CA LEU A 44 -9.13 10.71 8.03
C LEU A 44 -9.03 11.74 9.16
N PRO A 45 -10.16 12.15 9.76
CA PRO A 45 -10.17 13.23 10.74
C PRO A 45 -9.49 12.79 12.05
N VAL A 46 -8.74 13.71 12.65
CA VAL A 46 -8.18 13.52 13.99
C VAL A 46 -9.29 13.66 15.01
N LEU A 47 -9.70 12.54 15.63
CA LEU A 47 -10.69 12.54 16.70
C LEU A 47 -10.02 12.70 18.07
N ASP A 48 -8.89 12.02 18.27
CA ASP A 48 -8.10 12.07 19.49
C ASP A 48 -6.63 11.73 19.19
N ILE A 49 -5.71 12.25 20.00
CA ILE A 49 -4.28 11.96 19.93
C ILE A 49 -3.94 10.88 20.96
N VAL A 50 -3.82 9.64 20.49
CA VAL A 50 -3.60 8.48 21.36
C VAL A 50 -2.16 8.42 21.92
N SER A 51 -1.15 8.77 21.12
CA SER A 51 0.26 8.79 21.54
C SER A 51 1.12 9.61 20.57
N ALA A 52 2.32 10.00 21.01
CA ALA A 52 3.31 10.64 20.15
C ALA A 52 4.73 10.20 20.54
N VAL A 53 5.54 9.89 19.53
CA VAL A 53 6.93 9.45 19.70
C VAL A 53 7.82 10.17 18.70
N HIS A 54 8.91 10.77 19.19
CA HIS A 54 10.01 11.23 18.37
C HIS A 54 11.15 10.22 18.48
N PHE A 55 11.74 9.77 17.37
CA PHE A 55 12.91 8.90 17.40
C PHE A 55 13.87 9.19 16.25
N LYS A 56 15.14 8.82 16.43
CA LYS A 56 16.18 8.84 15.39
C LYS A 56 16.78 7.44 15.28
N ALA A 57 16.86 6.91 14.07
CA ALA A 57 17.42 5.59 13.81
C ALA A 57 18.16 5.57 12.47
N ASP A 58 19.18 4.74 12.37
CA ASP A 58 19.69 4.26 11.08
C ASP A 58 18.93 2.99 10.73
N LEU A 59 18.52 2.85 9.48
CA LEU A 59 17.77 1.70 9.00
C LEU A 59 17.93 1.53 7.49
N THR A 60 17.75 0.30 7.03
CA THR A 60 17.78 -0.06 5.61
C THR A 60 16.38 -0.42 5.15
N LEU A 61 15.97 0.08 3.98
CA LEU A 61 14.73 -0.33 3.33
C LEU A 61 14.98 -1.62 2.54
N GLY A 62 14.43 -2.73 3.03
CA GLY A 62 14.50 -4.02 2.33
C GLY A 62 13.66 -4.03 1.05
N LEU A 63 13.95 -4.99 0.17
CA LEU A 63 13.12 -5.24 -1.00
C LEU A 63 11.74 -5.76 -0.58
N GLY A 64 10.72 -5.38 -1.33
CA GLY A 64 9.35 -5.85 -1.12
C GLY A 64 9.09 -7.20 -1.77
N GLU A 65 8.08 -7.91 -1.23
CA GLU A 65 7.52 -9.13 -1.78
C GLU A 65 6.01 -8.98 -2.00
N VAL A 66 5.45 -9.66 -3.00
CA VAL A 66 4.01 -9.63 -3.27
C VAL A 66 3.31 -10.60 -2.33
N VAL A 67 2.35 -10.10 -1.55
CA VAL A 67 1.53 -10.93 -0.65
C VAL A 67 0.14 -11.22 -1.19
N HIS A 68 -0.36 -10.39 -2.11
CA HIS A 68 -1.61 -10.62 -2.81
C HIS A 68 -1.59 -9.95 -4.18
N ASP A 69 -1.90 -10.70 -5.23
CA ASP A 69 -2.06 -10.20 -6.60
C ASP A 69 -3.56 -10.16 -6.94
N TYR A 70 -4.09 -8.95 -7.12
CA TYR A 70 -5.51 -8.74 -7.40
C TYR A 70 -5.91 -9.16 -8.82
N LEU A 71 -4.95 -9.34 -9.73
CA LEU A 71 -5.21 -9.70 -11.13
C LEU A 71 -5.13 -11.21 -11.37
N ALA A 72 -4.68 -11.99 -10.38
CA ALA A 72 -4.51 -13.44 -10.49
C ALA A 72 -5.83 -14.16 -10.89
N ASP A 73 -6.98 -13.73 -10.35
CA ASP A 73 -8.28 -14.35 -10.65
C ASP A 73 -8.90 -13.89 -11.97
N HIS A 74 -8.53 -12.72 -12.47
CA HIS A 74 -8.94 -12.27 -13.81
C HIS A 74 -8.29 -13.09 -14.93
N SER A 75 -7.11 -13.66 -14.68
CA SER A 75 -6.47 -14.61 -15.62
C SER A 75 -7.20 -15.95 -15.73
N ARG A 76 -7.88 -16.40 -14.65
CA ARG A 76 -8.67 -17.65 -14.63
C ARG A 76 -10.02 -17.50 -15.33
N SER A 77 -10.68 -16.34 -15.21
CA SER A 77 -11.99 -16.11 -15.84
C SER A 77 -11.91 -15.89 -17.36
N ALA A 78 -10.83 -15.28 -17.87
CA ALA A 78 -10.64 -15.08 -19.32
C ALA A 78 -10.39 -16.40 -20.07
N ALA A 79 -9.75 -17.37 -19.41
CA ALA A 79 -9.55 -18.71 -19.97
C ALA A 79 -10.87 -19.49 -20.12
N SER A 80 -11.85 -19.29 -19.24
CA SER A 80 -13.16 -19.97 -19.32
C SER A 80 -14.08 -19.42 -20.43
N ALA A 81 -13.93 -18.16 -20.81
CA ALA A 81 -14.72 -17.57 -21.91
C ALA A 81 -14.25 -18.03 -23.29
N THR A 82 -12.97 -18.38 -23.43
CA THR A 82 -12.38 -18.79 -24.73
C THR A 82 -12.81 -20.21 -25.15
N GLN A 83 -13.36 -21.02 -24.24
CA GLN A 83 -13.78 -22.39 -24.54
C GLN A 83 -15.20 -22.51 -25.16
N LEU A 84 -16.06 -21.49 -25.03
CA LEU A 84 -17.42 -21.54 -25.57
C LEU A 84 -17.52 -21.12 -27.06
N GLU A 85 -16.52 -20.43 -27.61
CA GLU A 85 -16.52 -20.03 -29.03
C GLU A 85 -15.99 -21.10 -30.00
N LYS A 86 -15.45 -22.23 -29.51
CA LYS A 86 -14.86 -23.29 -30.36
C LYS A 86 -15.74 -24.52 -30.59
N VAL A 87 -17.01 -24.52 -30.16
CA VAL A 87 -17.93 -25.68 -30.34
C VAL A 87 -18.98 -25.46 -31.45
N GLY A 88 -18.97 -24.31 -32.14
CA GLY A 88 -19.94 -23.99 -33.18
C GLY A 88 -19.32 -23.51 -34.49
N ALA A 89 -18.72 -24.40 -35.27
CA ALA A 89 -18.61 -24.37 -36.74
C ALA A 89 -17.99 -25.66 -37.26
#